data_AF-A0A3D3B319-F1
#
_entry.id   AF-A0A3D3B319-F1
#
_cell.length_a   1.000
_cell.length_b   1.000
_cell.length_c   1.000
_cell.angle_alpha   90.00
_cell.angle_beta   90.00
_cell.angle_gamma   90.00
#
_symmetry.space_group_name_H-M   'P 1'
#
loop_
_entity.id
_entity.type
_entity.pdbx_description
1 polymer ?
#
loop_
_entity_poly.entity_id
_entity_poly.type
_entity_poly.pdbx_seq_one_letter_code
_entity_poly.pdbx_strand_id
1 'polypeptide(L)'
;MLTRGAIGGAALTLTSAAALASIGEDAELLEHGERCKALPLETTRLGKLFRKASERAEEAFFATAPERWSCRLGSAGACLVAPVPGVANAWQVLAIDLAPRWFAVFLGTEKTERLPTKWMRLKARSEAEAKSEADVLDRKLDKAFFEKRKQAGVPFERDAHYDSWSRSHNKLRRAVVGLARLKATTHEGLNMKAIVLAIAHGAFDDPNIWNEPLQKSITRDIRQMAA
;
A
#
# COMPACT_ATOMS: atom_id res chain seq x y z
N MET A 1 -72.58 -2.76 4.60
CA MET A 1 -71.51 -3.57 5.22
C MET A 1 -70.53 -4.03 4.15
N LEU A 2 -69.56 -3.19 3.75
CA LEU A 2 -68.52 -3.55 2.77
C LEU A 2 -67.27 -2.69 3.02
N THR A 3 -66.50 -2.95 4.08
CA THR A 3 -65.19 -2.26 4.27
C THR A 3 -64.14 -3.00 5.10
N ARG A 4 -64.42 -4.16 5.73
CA ARG A 4 -63.41 -4.87 6.55
C ARG A 4 -62.63 -5.98 5.83
N GLY A 5 -63.13 -6.51 4.71
CA GLY A 5 -62.45 -7.58 3.94
C GLY A 5 -61.33 -7.09 2.99
N ALA A 6 -61.42 -5.84 2.50
CA ALA A 6 -60.45 -5.31 1.53
C ALA A 6 -59.11 -4.88 2.17
N ILE A 7 -59.12 -4.53 3.46
CA ILE A 7 -57.91 -4.06 4.18
C ILE A 7 -57.01 -5.25 4.54
N GLY A 8 -57.57 -6.43 4.84
CA GLY A 8 -56.82 -7.65 5.15
C GLY A 8 -56.11 -8.25 3.93
N GLY A 9 -56.75 -8.22 2.75
CA GLY A 9 -56.14 -8.70 1.50
C GLY A 9 -54.99 -7.81 1.02
N ALA A 10 -55.17 -6.48 1.08
CA ALA A 10 -54.13 -5.52 0.71
C ALA A 10 -52.91 -5.59 1.63
N ALA A 11 -53.11 -5.75 2.95
CA ALA A 11 -52.03 -5.92 3.91
C ALA A 11 -51.24 -7.24 3.69
N LEU A 12 -51.92 -8.37 3.45
CA LEU A 12 -51.25 -9.64 3.14
C LEU A 12 -50.46 -9.58 1.82
N THR A 13 -51.02 -8.99 0.76
CA THR A 13 -50.28 -8.81 -0.50
C THR A 13 -49.11 -7.83 -0.39
N LEU A 14 -49.21 -6.78 0.43
CA LEU A 14 -48.11 -5.84 0.68
C LEU A 14 -47.00 -6.48 1.51
N THR A 15 -47.33 -7.30 2.52
CA THR A 15 -46.33 -8.04 3.31
C THR A 15 -45.65 -9.12 2.48
N SER A 16 -46.38 -9.82 1.61
CA SER A 16 -45.80 -10.80 0.69
C SER A 16 -44.96 -10.15 -0.42
N ALA A 17 -45.37 -9.00 -0.96
CA ALA A 17 -44.59 -8.25 -1.93
C ALA A 17 -43.36 -7.58 -1.31
N ALA A 18 -43.45 -7.08 -0.07
CA ALA A 18 -42.32 -6.56 0.68
C ALA A 18 -41.34 -7.67 1.08
N ALA A 19 -41.82 -8.86 1.45
CA ALA A 19 -40.99 -10.03 1.69
C ALA A 19 -40.36 -10.58 0.40
N LEU A 20 -41.08 -10.60 -0.73
CA LEU A 20 -40.52 -10.96 -2.04
C LEU A 20 -39.51 -9.92 -2.55
N ALA A 21 -39.75 -8.62 -2.30
CA ALA A 21 -38.82 -7.55 -2.59
C ALA A 21 -37.58 -7.61 -1.67
N SER A 22 -37.74 -7.96 -0.39
CA SER A 22 -36.63 -8.16 0.54
C SER A 22 -35.79 -9.39 0.15
N ILE A 23 -36.45 -10.48 -0.32
CA ILE A 23 -35.78 -11.65 -0.87
C ILE A 23 -35.07 -11.31 -2.19
N GLY A 24 -35.64 -10.44 -3.02
CA GLY A 24 -35.03 -9.97 -4.28
C GLY A 24 -33.78 -9.12 -4.07
N GLU A 25 -33.82 -8.16 -3.15
CA GLU A 25 -32.67 -7.30 -2.81
C GLU A 25 -31.57 -8.09 -2.07
N ASP A 26 -31.94 -8.98 -1.14
CA ASP A 26 -30.95 -9.79 -0.43
C ASP A 26 -30.37 -10.91 -1.31
N ALA A 27 -31.10 -11.44 -2.31
CA ALA A 27 -30.53 -12.38 -3.28
C ALA A 27 -29.42 -11.73 -4.12
N GLU A 28 -29.63 -10.49 -4.59
CA GLU A 28 -28.60 -9.73 -5.29
C GLU A 28 -27.40 -9.42 -4.39
N LEU A 29 -27.66 -9.06 -3.12
CA LEU A 29 -26.63 -8.84 -2.10
C LEU A 29 -25.82 -10.10 -1.83
N LEU A 30 -26.46 -11.26 -1.65
CA LEU A 30 -25.79 -12.54 -1.42
C LEU A 30 -24.95 -12.95 -2.65
N GLU A 31 -25.50 -12.83 -3.86
CA GLU A 31 -24.77 -13.12 -5.10
C GLU A 31 -23.56 -12.19 -5.30
N HIS A 32 -23.71 -10.89 -4.99
CA HIS A 32 -22.59 -9.95 -4.99
C HIS A 32 -21.58 -10.24 -3.87
N GLY A 33 -22.05 -10.61 -2.69
CA GLY A 33 -21.24 -10.94 -1.53
C GLY A 33 -20.36 -12.17 -1.78
N GLU A 34 -20.90 -13.23 -2.36
CA GLU A 34 -20.15 -14.42 -2.79
C GLU A 34 -19.02 -14.07 -3.76
N ARG A 35 -19.32 -13.23 -4.77
CA ARG A 35 -18.31 -12.72 -5.71
C ARG A 35 -17.23 -11.88 -5.01
N CYS A 36 -17.61 -11.08 -4.02
CA CYS A 36 -16.67 -10.27 -3.24
C CYS A 36 -15.68 -11.15 -2.44
N LYS A 37 -16.08 -12.32 -1.96
CA LYS A 37 -15.22 -13.19 -1.12
C LYS A 37 -14.02 -13.78 -1.85
N ALA A 38 -14.06 -13.93 -3.16
CA ALA A 38 -12.96 -14.48 -3.96
C ALA A 38 -11.81 -13.48 -4.19
N LEU A 39 -12.13 -12.19 -4.27
CA LEU A 39 -11.20 -11.10 -4.61
C LEU A 39 -10.11 -10.84 -3.56
N PRO A 40 -10.37 -10.94 -2.24
CA PRO A 40 -9.35 -10.85 -1.20
C PRO A 40 -8.28 -11.94 -1.29
N LEU A 41 -8.65 -13.19 -1.58
CA LEU A 41 -7.70 -14.29 -1.73
C LEU A 41 -6.78 -14.07 -2.93
N GLU A 42 -7.35 -13.62 -4.05
CA GLU A 42 -6.57 -13.25 -5.24
C GLU A 42 -5.61 -12.09 -4.96
N THR A 43 -6.10 -11.04 -4.28
CA THR A 43 -5.30 -9.85 -3.92
C THR A 43 -4.16 -10.22 -2.98
N THR A 44 -4.41 -11.01 -1.95
CA THR A 44 -3.39 -11.51 -1.00
C THR A 44 -2.38 -12.42 -1.69
N ARG A 45 -2.82 -13.33 -2.56
CA ARG A 45 -1.93 -14.21 -3.33
C ARG A 45 -0.99 -13.40 -4.21
N LEU A 46 -1.51 -12.41 -4.94
CA LEU A 46 -0.71 -11.49 -5.77
C LEU A 46 0.26 -10.67 -4.91
N GLY A 47 -0.19 -10.17 -3.75
CA GLY A 47 0.67 -9.44 -2.80
C GLY A 47 1.83 -10.29 -2.28
N LYS A 48 1.60 -11.57 -1.96
CA LYS A 48 2.65 -12.51 -1.54
C LYS A 48 3.65 -12.83 -2.66
N LEU A 49 3.15 -13.04 -3.88
CA LEU A 49 4.02 -13.29 -5.04
C LEU A 49 4.88 -12.06 -5.35
N PHE A 50 4.30 -10.87 -5.29
CA PHE A 50 5.00 -9.60 -5.43
C PHE A 50 6.11 -9.45 -4.39
N ARG A 51 5.79 -9.63 -3.10
CA ARG A 51 6.74 -9.48 -2.00
C ARG A 51 7.94 -10.42 -2.17
N LYS A 52 7.70 -11.71 -2.42
CA LYS A 52 8.77 -12.71 -2.60
C LYS A 52 9.64 -12.46 -3.83
N ALA A 53 9.05 -12.05 -4.95
CA ALA A 53 9.81 -11.73 -6.16
C ALA A 53 10.69 -10.49 -5.94
N SER A 54 10.14 -9.47 -5.28
CA SER A 54 10.87 -8.26 -4.91
C SER A 54 12.01 -8.54 -3.94
N GLU A 55 11.77 -9.33 -2.89
CA GLU A 55 12.81 -9.72 -1.91
C GLU A 55 13.98 -10.43 -2.61
N ARG A 56 13.71 -11.42 -3.46
CA ARG A 56 14.76 -12.17 -4.17
C ARG A 56 15.55 -11.31 -5.17
N ALA A 57 14.88 -10.41 -5.88
CA ALA A 57 15.56 -9.51 -6.81
C ALA A 57 16.44 -8.51 -6.05
N GLU A 58 15.94 -7.93 -4.96
CA GLU A 58 16.73 -7.04 -4.10
C GLU A 58 17.90 -7.80 -3.46
N GLU A 59 17.69 -8.99 -2.89
CA GLU A 59 18.76 -9.85 -2.36
C GLU A 59 19.84 -10.14 -3.41
N ALA A 60 19.46 -10.51 -4.64
CA ALA A 60 20.40 -10.78 -5.72
C ALA A 60 21.19 -9.51 -6.11
N PHE A 61 20.52 -8.35 -6.15
CA PHE A 61 21.18 -7.07 -6.42
C PHE A 61 22.16 -6.69 -5.30
N PHE A 62 21.77 -6.83 -4.03
CA PHE A 62 22.65 -6.53 -2.90
C PHE A 62 23.78 -7.54 -2.72
N ALA A 63 23.58 -8.80 -3.10
CA ALA A 63 24.64 -9.81 -3.12
C ALA A 63 25.79 -9.45 -4.08
N THR A 64 25.52 -8.61 -5.10
CA THR A 64 26.55 -8.07 -6.00
C THR A 64 27.22 -6.77 -5.47
N ALA A 65 26.90 -6.39 -4.22
CA ALA A 65 27.50 -5.31 -3.45
C ALA A 65 27.67 -3.95 -4.17
N PRO A 66 26.64 -3.38 -4.84
CA PRO A 66 26.74 -2.00 -5.28
C PRO A 66 26.71 -1.08 -4.06
N GLU A 67 27.87 -0.50 -3.73
CA GLU A 67 27.98 0.55 -2.71
C GLU A 67 26.97 1.68 -3.02
N ARG A 68 26.28 2.17 -2.00
CA ARG A 68 25.36 3.32 -2.13
C ARG A 68 25.85 4.47 -1.27
N TRP A 69 26.89 5.14 -1.75
CA TRP A 69 27.42 6.31 -1.07
C TRP A 69 26.45 7.50 -1.14
N SER A 70 26.23 8.15 0.00
CA SER A 70 25.61 9.46 0.06
C SER A 70 26.46 10.38 0.93
N CYS A 71 26.58 11.63 0.49
CA CYS A 71 27.28 12.68 1.23
C CYS A 71 26.35 13.41 2.22
N ARG A 72 25.03 13.18 2.14
CA ARG A 72 24.05 13.83 3.00
C ARG A 72 23.86 13.06 4.30
N LEU A 73 24.07 13.75 5.42
CA LEU A 73 23.96 13.17 6.76
C LEU A 73 22.60 13.47 7.38
N GLY A 74 21.81 12.41 7.63
CA GLY A 74 20.59 12.48 8.45
C GLY A 74 19.41 13.23 7.82
N SER A 75 18.41 13.55 8.65
CA SER A 75 17.16 14.21 8.26
C SER A 75 17.32 15.67 7.81
N ALA A 76 18.46 16.30 8.13
CA ALA A 76 18.76 17.68 7.75
C ALA A 76 19.31 17.82 6.32
N GLY A 77 19.66 16.72 5.64
CA GLY A 77 20.07 16.72 4.23
C GLY A 77 21.37 17.49 3.94
N ALA A 78 22.17 17.83 4.96
CA ALA A 78 23.39 18.60 4.79
C ALA A 78 24.61 17.69 4.55
N CYS A 79 25.51 18.15 3.68
CA CYS A 79 26.80 17.50 3.46
C CYS A 79 27.82 17.97 4.50
N LEU A 80 28.57 17.03 5.09
CA LEU A 80 29.68 17.37 5.99
C LEU A 80 30.97 17.55 5.20
N VAL A 81 31.29 18.81 4.89
CA VAL A 81 32.55 19.19 4.22
C VAL A 81 33.60 19.62 5.25
N ALA A 82 34.86 19.27 4.99
CA ALA A 82 36.00 19.63 5.83
C ALA A 82 37.24 19.92 4.98
N PRO A 83 38.18 20.76 5.46
CA PRO A 83 39.48 20.90 4.81
C PRO A 83 40.27 19.59 4.90
N VAL A 84 41.11 19.33 3.90
CA VAL A 84 42.05 18.21 3.93
C VAL A 84 43.23 18.57 4.85
N PRO A 85 43.55 17.76 5.88
CA PRO A 85 44.64 18.07 6.80
C PRO A 85 45.97 18.25 6.07
N GLY A 86 46.67 19.34 6.35
CA GLY A 86 48.00 19.63 5.79
C GLY A 86 48.03 20.03 4.31
N VAL A 87 46.87 20.24 3.65
CA VAL A 87 46.81 20.65 2.25
C VAL A 87 46.03 21.95 2.12
N ALA A 88 46.71 23.03 1.73
CA ALA A 88 46.09 24.31 1.49
C ALA A 88 45.09 24.24 0.32
N ASN A 89 43.93 24.89 0.46
CA ASN A 89 42.89 24.99 -0.56
C ASN A 89 42.37 23.63 -1.08
N ALA A 90 42.36 22.60 -0.23
CA ALA A 90 41.79 21.30 -0.55
C ALA A 90 40.67 20.93 0.42
N TRP A 91 39.60 20.36 -0.13
CA TRP A 91 38.38 20.01 0.60
C TRP A 91 38.01 18.54 0.42
N GLN A 92 37.29 17.99 1.38
CA GLN A 92 36.77 16.64 1.37
C GLN A 92 35.36 16.61 1.97
N VAL A 93 34.58 15.60 1.59
CA VAL A 93 33.23 15.36 2.12
C VAL A 93 33.13 13.96 2.73
N LEU A 94 32.43 13.85 3.84
CA LEU A 94 32.12 12.55 4.43
C LEU A 94 30.99 11.89 3.63
N ALA A 95 31.24 10.71 3.09
CA ALA A 95 30.23 9.86 2.47
C ALA A 95 29.92 8.65 3.35
N ILE A 96 28.66 8.24 3.38
CA ILE A 96 28.17 7.06 4.11
C ILE A 96 27.63 6.05 3.11
N ASP A 97 27.98 4.78 3.28
CA ASP A 97 27.37 3.70 2.52
C ASP A 97 25.99 3.37 3.11
N LEU A 98 24.95 3.70 2.34
CA LEU A 98 23.56 3.46 2.68
C LEU A 98 23.05 2.10 2.21
N ALA A 99 23.85 1.29 1.51
CA ALA A 99 23.41 0.00 1.01
C ALA A 99 22.90 -0.93 2.14
N PRO A 100 23.58 -1.07 3.31
CA PRO A 100 23.09 -1.89 4.41
C PRO A 100 21.75 -1.40 4.98
N ARG A 101 21.60 -0.07 5.15
CA ARG A 101 20.37 0.53 5.68
C ARG A 101 19.21 0.38 4.70
N TRP A 102 19.48 0.59 3.41
CA TRP A 102 18.48 0.41 2.38
C TRP A 102 18.02 -1.05 2.36
N PHE A 103 18.93 -2.00 2.28
CA PHE A 103 18.59 -3.43 2.31
C PHE A 103 17.77 -3.84 3.56
N ALA A 104 18.17 -3.38 4.73
CA ALA A 104 17.44 -3.55 5.99
C ALA A 104 16.00 -3.02 5.96
N VAL A 105 15.80 -1.79 5.44
CA VAL A 105 14.47 -1.19 5.27
C VAL A 105 13.61 -2.02 4.31
N PHE A 106 14.19 -2.56 3.24
CA PHE A 106 13.47 -3.40 2.29
C PHE A 106 13.06 -4.75 2.89
N LEU A 107 13.91 -5.35 3.71
CA LEU A 107 13.62 -6.62 4.38
C LEU A 107 12.83 -6.47 5.69
N GLY A 108 12.51 -5.25 6.13
CA GLY A 108 11.85 -5.01 7.41
C GLY A 108 12.68 -5.46 8.62
N THR A 109 14.00 -5.55 8.48
CA THR A 109 14.92 -6.00 9.52
C THR A 109 15.81 -4.83 9.91
N GLU A 110 15.39 -4.02 10.89
CA GLU A 110 16.23 -2.92 11.36
C GLU A 110 17.54 -3.47 11.96
N LYS A 111 18.64 -3.30 11.23
CA LYS A 111 19.99 -3.40 11.80
C LYS A 111 20.55 -2.00 11.99
N THR A 112 20.59 -1.56 13.24
CA THR A 112 21.26 -0.35 13.70
C THR A 112 22.77 -0.59 13.86
N GLU A 113 23.43 -0.95 12.76
CA GLU A 113 24.90 -0.95 12.71
C GLU A 113 25.42 0.45 12.36
N ARG A 114 26.64 0.79 12.83
CA ARG A 114 27.37 1.96 12.34
C ARG A 114 27.66 1.75 10.85
N LEU A 115 27.02 2.54 10.01
CA LEU A 115 27.21 2.47 8.56
C LEU A 115 28.67 2.79 8.18
N PRO A 116 29.25 2.08 7.18
CA PRO A 116 30.57 2.40 6.67
C PRO A 116 30.65 3.85 6.20
N THR A 117 31.74 4.55 6.52
CA THR A 117 31.96 5.93 6.08
C THR A 117 33.34 6.08 5.46
N LYS A 118 33.47 7.03 4.53
CA LYS A 118 34.76 7.40 3.95
C LYS A 118 34.81 8.88 3.57
N TRP A 119 35.99 9.47 3.63
CA TRP A 119 36.24 10.82 3.14
C TRP A 119 36.52 10.80 1.63
N MET A 120 35.76 11.56 0.85
CA MET A 120 35.96 11.73 -0.59
C MET A 120 36.55 13.12 -0.87
N ARG A 121 37.65 13.18 -1.63
CA ARG A 121 38.25 14.46 -2.02
C ARG A 121 37.37 15.20 -3.03
N LEU A 122 37.29 16.52 -2.85
CA LEU A 122 36.61 17.46 -3.72
C LEU A 122 37.62 18.28 -4.53
N LYS A 123 37.20 18.81 -5.68
CA LYS A 123 37.99 19.71 -6.53
C LYS A 123 37.87 21.18 -6.11
N ALA A 124 36.91 21.51 -5.25
CA ALA A 124 36.67 22.82 -4.69
C ALA A 124 37.92 23.42 -4.04
N ARG A 125 38.07 24.74 -4.18
CA ARG A 125 39.14 25.51 -3.53
C ARG A 125 38.63 26.34 -2.36
N SER A 126 37.31 26.53 -2.26
CA SER A 126 36.64 27.22 -1.16
C SER A 126 35.57 26.35 -0.48
N GLU A 127 35.14 26.73 0.72
CA GLU A 127 34.10 26.00 1.46
C GLU A 127 32.75 26.02 0.71
N ALA A 128 32.40 27.17 0.11
CA ALA A 128 31.15 27.33 -0.62
C ALA A 128 31.13 26.44 -1.87
N GLU A 129 32.25 26.38 -2.61
CA GLU A 129 32.43 25.44 -3.72
C GLU A 129 32.37 23.99 -3.24
N ALA A 130 32.96 23.68 -2.08
CA ALA A 130 32.96 22.32 -1.53
C ALA A 130 31.55 21.84 -1.20
N LYS A 131 30.71 22.69 -0.60
CA LYS A 131 29.29 22.38 -0.34
C LYS A 131 28.53 22.13 -1.64
N SER A 132 28.70 23.00 -2.64
CA SER A 132 28.05 22.84 -3.94
C SER A 132 28.52 21.58 -4.67
N GLU A 133 29.82 21.27 -4.62
CA GLU A 133 30.38 20.07 -5.25
C GLU A 133 29.91 18.79 -4.56
N ALA A 134 29.83 18.79 -3.22
CA ALA A 134 29.29 17.68 -2.44
C ALA A 134 27.84 17.36 -2.81
N ASP A 135 26.98 18.38 -2.98
CA ASP A 135 25.60 18.18 -3.45
C ASP A 135 25.53 17.61 -4.87
N VAL A 136 26.41 18.06 -5.77
CA VAL A 136 26.50 17.52 -7.13
C VAL A 136 27.01 16.08 -7.13
N LEU A 137 27.97 15.77 -6.26
CA LEU A 137 28.51 14.43 -6.08
C LEU A 137 27.44 13.47 -5.56
N ASP A 138 26.68 13.87 -4.55
CA ASP A 138 25.57 13.08 -4.00
C ASP A 138 24.55 12.69 -5.07
N ARG A 139 24.10 13.66 -5.89
CA ARG A 139 23.19 13.41 -7.02
C ARG A 139 23.77 12.44 -8.05
N LYS A 140 25.08 12.52 -8.31
CA LYS A 140 25.77 11.59 -9.24
C LYS A 140 25.85 10.19 -8.67
N LEU A 141 26.15 10.05 -7.38
CA LEU A 141 26.22 8.77 -6.68
C LEU A 141 24.85 8.09 -6.66
N ASP A 142 23.78 8.84 -6.33
CA ASP A 142 22.41 8.34 -6.38
C ASP A 142 22.04 7.88 -7.80
N LYS A 143 22.30 8.72 -8.81
CA LYS A 143 22.01 8.38 -10.21
C LYS A 143 22.74 7.10 -10.65
N ALA A 144 24.04 6.98 -10.33
CA ALA A 144 24.84 5.81 -10.69
C ALA A 144 24.33 4.52 -10.01
N PHE A 145 23.89 4.62 -8.75
CA PHE A 145 23.26 3.50 -8.05
C PHE A 145 21.98 3.03 -8.75
N PHE A 146 21.08 3.96 -9.10
CA PHE A 146 19.83 3.63 -9.80
C PHE A 146 20.06 3.09 -11.22
N GLU A 147 21.08 3.57 -11.93
CA GLU A 147 21.47 3.03 -13.24
C GLU A 147 21.96 1.58 -13.14
N LYS A 148 22.84 1.28 -12.17
CA LYS A 148 23.29 -0.10 -11.90
C LYS A 148 22.12 -1.02 -11.56
N ARG A 149 21.18 -0.54 -10.74
CA ARG A 149 19.96 -1.27 -10.39
C ARG A 149 19.13 -1.61 -11.62
N LYS A 150 18.92 -0.62 -12.50
CA LYS A 150 18.21 -0.82 -13.78
C LYS A 150 18.93 -1.84 -14.68
N GLN A 151 20.27 -1.77 -14.76
CA GLN A 151 21.08 -2.69 -15.57
C GLN A 151 21.06 -4.13 -15.04
N ALA A 152 21.01 -4.31 -13.72
CA ALA A 152 20.94 -5.61 -13.09
C ALA A 152 19.62 -6.36 -13.35
N GLY A 153 18.70 -5.78 -14.13
CA GLY A 153 17.38 -6.34 -14.33
C GLY A 153 16.66 -6.53 -13.00
N VAL A 154 16.97 -5.68 -12.01
CA VAL A 154 16.15 -5.41 -10.83
C VAL A 154 15.40 -4.15 -11.16
N PRO A 155 14.39 -4.29 -12.02
CA PRO A 155 13.73 -3.15 -12.59
C PRO A 155 12.95 -2.54 -11.43
N PHE A 156 12.45 -1.33 -11.61
CA PHE A 156 11.28 -0.93 -10.85
C PHE A 156 10.06 -1.76 -11.31
N GLU A 157 10.20 -3.07 -11.58
CA GLU A 157 9.16 -4.04 -11.98
C GLU A 157 8.24 -4.39 -10.80
N ARG A 158 7.99 -3.40 -9.94
CA ARG A 158 6.66 -3.20 -9.41
C ARG A 158 5.66 -3.25 -10.56
N ASP A 159 5.88 -2.53 -11.65
CA ASP A 159 4.80 -2.12 -12.55
C ASP A 159 3.83 -3.23 -12.97
N ALA A 160 4.25 -4.36 -13.57
CA ALA A 160 3.27 -5.34 -14.06
C ALA A 160 2.50 -6.11 -12.95
N HIS A 161 3.21 -6.56 -11.91
CA HIS A 161 2.59 -7.30 -10.80
C HIS A 161 1.90 -6.37 -9.80
N TYR A 162 2.44 -5.17 -9.57
CA TYR A 162 1.82 -4.08 -8.84
C TYR A 162 0.60 -3.54 -9.58
N ASP A 163 0.62 -3.41 -10.90
CA ASP A 163 -0.55 -3.05 -11.70
C ASP A 163 -1.61 -4.14 -11.60
N SER A 164 -1.23 -5.41 -11.66
CA SER A 164 -2.16 -6.53 -11.49
C SER A 164 -2.75 -6.57 -10.07
N TRP A 165 -1.92 -6.36 -9.06
CA TRP A 165 -2.34 -6.23 -7.66
C TRP A 165 -3.23 -5.01 -7.44
N SER A 166 -2.85 -3.83 -7.96
CA SER A 166 -3.60 -2.58 -7.91
C SER A 166 -4.93 -2.67 -8.67
N ARG A 167 -4.97 -3.33 -9.82
CA ARG A 167 -6.22 -3.63 -10.54
C ARG A 167 -7.12 -4.55 -9.73
N SER A 168 -6.58 -5.60 -9.12
CA SER A 168 -7.33 -6.54 -8.26
C SER A 168 -7.84 -5.84 -7.00
N HIS A 169 -7.00 -5.01 -6.39
CA HIS A 169 -7.32 -4.11 -5.27
C HIS A 169 -8.45 -3.14 -5.64
N ASN A 170 -8.38 -2.51 -6.81
CA ASN A 170 -9.43 -1.59 -7.29
C ASN A 170 -10.73 -2.32 -7.65
N LYS A 171 -10.67 -3.56 -8.15
CA LYS A 171 -11.86 -4.42 -8.33
C LYS A 171 -12.51 -4.71 -6.99
N LEU A 172 -11.74 -5.13 -5.98
CA LEU A 172 -12.22 -5.40 -4.63
C LEU A 172 -12.82 -4.14 -3.99
N ARG A 173 -12.15 -2.99 -4.10
CA ARG A 173 -12.68 -1.70 -3.61
C ARG A 173 -14.02 -1.36 -4.25
N ARG A 174 -14.15 -1.48 -5.58
CA ARG A 174 -15.43 -1.23 -6.27
C ARG A 174 -16.51 -2.22 -5.83
N ALA A 175 -16.16 -3.48 -5.61
CA ALA A 175 -17.08 -4.51 -5.15
C ALA A 175 -17.58 -4.21 -3.72
N VAL A 176 -16.69 -3.83 -2.79
CA VAL A 176 -17.04 -3.40 -1.43
C VAL A 176 -17.94 -2.17 -1.43
N VAL A 177 -17.62 -1.16 -2.25
CA VAL A 177 -18.46 0.05 -2.38
C VAL A 177 -19.82 -0.28 -3.01
N GLY A 178 -19.86 -1.20 -3.98
CA GLY A 178 -21.11 -1.72 -4.55
C GLY A 178 -21.96 -2.41 -3.50
N LEU A 179 -21.36 -3.32 -2.72
CA LEU A 179 -22.03 -4.03 -1.64
C LEU A 179 -22.55 -3.10 -0.54
N ALA A 180 -21.83 -2.01 -0.24
CA ALA A 180 -22.26 -0.98 0.72
C ALA A 180 -23.48 -0.17 0.24
N ARG A 181 -23.79 -0.17 -1.07
CA ARG A 181 -24.95 0.54 -1.62
C ARG A 181 -26.22 -0.30 -1.58
N LEU A 182 -26.08 -1.63 -1.70
CA LEU A 182 -27.19 -2.56 -1.53
C LEU A 182 -27.72 -2.44 -0.10
N LYS A 183 -29.01 -2.67 0.12
CA LYS A 183 -29.60 -2.65 1.46
C LYS A 183 -29.67 -4.09 1.96
N ALA A 184 -29.24 -4.35 3.20
CA ALA A 184 -29.53 -5.62 3.84
C ALA A 184 -30.90 -5.51 4.52
N THR A 185 -31.83 -6.40 4.17
CA THR A 185 -33.16 -6.44 4.77
C THR A 185 -33.35 -7.62 5.72
N THR A 186 -32.45 -8.61 5.65
CA THR A 186 -32.40 -9.79 6.51
C THR A 186 -31.10 -9.88 7.30
N HIS A 187 -31.10 -10.71 8.34
CA HIS A 187 -29.88 -11.02 9.10
C HIS A 187 -28.82 -11.71 8.24
N GLU A 188 -29.23 -12.50 7.25
CA GLU A 188 -28.33 -13.17 6.31
C GLU A 188 -27.60 -12.16 5.41
N GLY A 189 -28.33 -11.19 4.85
CA GLY A 189 -27.73 -10.09 4.08
C GLY A 189 -26.77 -9.24 4.93
N LEU A 190 -27.13 -8.97 6.18
CA LEU A 190 -26.27 -8.24 7.11
C LEU A 190 -24.97 -9.02 7.43
N ASN A 191 -25.09 -10.33 7.68
CA ASN A 191 -23.94 -11.21 7.92
C ASN A 191 -23.00 -11.26 6.71
N MET A 192 -23.54 -11.30 5.49
CA MET A 192 -22.72 -11.28 4.27
C MET A 192 -21.85 -10.01 4.18
N LYS A 193 -22.42 -8.84 4.48
CA LYS A 193 -21.67 -7.58 4.52
C LYS A 193 -20.55 -7.59 5.57
N ALA A 194 -20.84 -8.10 6.76
CA ALA A 194 -19.86 -8.21 7.84
C ALA A 194 -18.72 -9.17 7.48
N ILE A 195 -19.03 -10.31 6.87
CA ILE A 195 -18.04 -11.30 6.40
C ILE A 195 -17.14 -10.69 5.32
N VAL A 196 -17.71 -10.00 4.33
CA VAL A 196 -16.93 -9.34 3.27
C VAL A 196 -16.02 -8.26 3.85
N LEU A 197 -16.50 -7.48 4.84
CA LEU A 197 -15.68 -6.50 5.54
C LEU A 197 -14.50 -7.16 6.27
N ALA A 198 -14.75 -8.24 7.01
CA ALA A 198 -13.71 -8.97 7.75
C ALA A 198 -12.66 -9.62 6.84
N ILE A 199 -13.08 -10.22 5.71
CA ILE A 199 -12.16 -10.83 4.75
C ILE A 199 -11.36 -9.76 4.01
N ALA A 200 -11.98 -8.63 3.66
CA ALA A 200 -11.25 -7.47 3.13
C ALA A 200 -10.20 -6.98 4.15
N HIS A 201 -10.51 -6.93 5.46
CA HIS A 201 -9.56 -6.57 6.52
C HIS A 201 -8.32 -7.45 6.49
N GLY A 202 -8.50 -8.76 6.43
CA GLY A 202 -7.38 -9.71 6.40
C GLY A 202 -6.52 -9.63 5.13
N ALA A 203 -7.02 -9.02 4.05
CA ALA A 203 -6.26 -8.80 2.82
C ALA A 203 -5.53 -7.45 2.78
N PHE A 204 -5.84 -6.52 3.69
CA PHE A 204 -5.32 -5.16 3.70
C PHE A 204 -4.72 -4.82 5.07
N ASP A 205 -3.39 -4.67 5.13
CA ASP A 205 -2.68 -4.13 6.32
C ASP A 205 -2.96 -2.62 6.57
N ASP A 206 -3.79 -1.96 5.73
CA ASP A 206 -4.18 -0.54 5.90
C ASP A 206 -5.69 -0.41 6.23
N PRO A 207 -6.05 -0.10 7.49
CA PRO A 207 -7.44 0.00 7.93
C PRO A 207 -8.14 1.30 7.48
N ASN A 208 -7.44 2.31 6.96
CA ASN A 208 -8.03 3.65 6.80
C ASN A 208 -8.72 3.87 5.43
N ILE A 209 -8.44 3.05 4.42
CA ILE A 209 -8.83 3.36 3.03
C ILE A 209 -10.26 2.93 2.66
N TRP A 210 -10.88 2.00 3.40
CA TRP A 210 -12.06 1.28 2.90
C TRP A 210 -13.11 0.92 3.97
N ASN A 211 -12.82 1.16 5.25
CA ASN A 211 -13.74 0.89 6.37
C ASN A 211 -15.04 1.68 6.29
N GLU A 212 -14.94 2.96 5.90
CA GLU A 212 -15.99 3.92 6.18
C GLU A 212 -17.33 3.64 5.46
N PRO A 213 -17.36 3.32 4.14
CA PRO A 213 -18.63 3.15 3.43
C PRO A 213 -19.39 1.89 3.84
N LEU A 214 -18.72 0.74 3.95
CA LEU A 214 -19.38 -0.53 4.27
C LEU A 214 -19.75 -0.59 5.77
N GLN A 215 -18.92 -0.06 6.67
CA GLN A 215 -19.28 0.08 8.10
C GLN A 215 -20.48 1.02 8.29
N LYS A 216 -20.53 2.15 7.58
CA LYS A 216 -21.70 3.06 7.61
C LYS A 216 -22.95 2.36 7.10
N SER A 217 -22.84 1.57 6.02
CA SER A 217 -23.97 0.77 5.53
C SER A 217 -24.44 -0.25 6.55
N ILE A 218 -23.54 -1.05 7.13
CA ILE A 218 -23.89 -2.05 8.15
C ILE A 218 -24.58 -1.37 9.35
N THR A 219 -24.04 -0.24 9.82
CA THR A 219 -24.61 0.54 10.92
C THR A 219 -26.01 1.07 10.58
N ARG A 220 -26.22 1.57 9.36
CA ARG A 220 -27.52 2.04 8.89
C ARG A 220 -28.53 0.89 8.84
N ASP A 221 -28.13 -0.25 8.28
CA ASP A 221 -29.01 -1.40 8.10
C ASP A 221 -29.42 -1.98 9.47
N ILE A 222 -28.50 -2.07 10.45
CA ILE A 222 -28.81 -2.43 11.85
C ILE A 222 -29.86 -1.50 12.45
N ARG A 223 -29.69 -0.18 12.30
CA ARG A 223 -30.66 0.81 12.85
C ARG A 223 -32.03 0.69 12.22
N GLN A 224 -32.11 0.33 10.94
CA GLN A 224 -33.37 0.16 10.22
C GLN A 224 -34.07 -1.16 10.56
N MET A 225 -33.33 -2.23 10.84
CA MET A 225 -33.90 -3.50 11.28
C MET A 225 -34.37 -3.48 12.74
N ALA A 226 -33.83 -2.57 13.55
CA ALA A 226 -34.18 -2.39 14.96
C ALA A 226 -35.35 -1.40 15.19
N ALA A 227 -35.79 -0.69 14.15
CA ALA A 227 -36.89 0.30 14.17
C ALA A 227 -38.18 -0.32 13.63
#